data_AF-A0A257SV74-F1
#
_entry.id   AF-A0A257SV74-F1
#
_cell.length_a   1.000
_cell.length_b   1.000
_cell.length_c   1.000
_cell.angle_alpha   90.00
_cell.angle_beta   90.00
_cell.angle_gamma   90.00
#
_symmetry.space_group_name_H-M   'P 1'
#
loop_
_entity.id
_entity.type
_entity.pdbx_description
1 polymer ?
#
loop_
_entity_poly.entity_id
_entity_poly.type
_entity_poly.pdbx_seq_one_letter_code
_entity_poly.pdbx_strand_id
1 'polypeptide(L)' 'MMRWADVDLDGGKWRYTASKTRTEHLVPLAPQVVKILGDLRPLTAHQTWVFLGQWMKVYFKYSDTLTP' A
#
# COMPACT_ATOMS: atom_id res chain seq x y z
N MET A 1 4.14 -0.03 -9.74
CA MET A 1 4.31 0.74 -8.48
C MET A 1 2.94 1.21 -8.03
N MET A 2 2.65 1.16 -6.73
CA MET A 2 1.31 1.41 -6.16
C MET A 2 1.12 2.90 -5.84
N ARG A 3 0.14 3.55 -6.46
CA ARG A 3 -0.22 4.97 -6.21
C ARG A 3 -1.44 5.05 -5.30
N TRP A 4 -1.53 6.11 -4.49
CA TRP A 4 -2.73 6.33 -3.66
C TRP A 4 -4.00 6.50 -4.50
N ALA A 5 -3.89 7.12 -5.68
CA ALA A 5 -5.00 7.28 -6.63
C ALA A 5 -5.56 5.97 -7.19
N ASP A 6 -4.78 4.89 -7.11
CA ASP A 6 -5.12 3.56 -7.64
C ASP A 6 -5.72 2.65 -6.53
N VAL A 7 -5.71 3.11 -5.28
CA VAL A 7 -6.03 2.33 -4.08
C VAL A 7 -7.35 2.80 -3.49
N ASP A 8 -8.30 1.90 -3.45
CA ASP A 8 -9.58 2.09 -2.78
C ASP A 8 -9.53 1.44 -1.40
N LEU A 9 -9.36 2.27 -0.37
CA LEU A 9 -9.34 1.83 1.03
C LEU A 9 -10.74 1.49 1.55
N ASP A 10 -11.78 2.10 0.99
CA ASP A 10 -13.18 1.87 1.39
C ASP A 10 -13.65 0.52 0.82
N GLY A 11 -13.35 0.28 -0.46
CA GLY A 11 -13.64 -0.97 -1.14
C GLY A 11 -12.62 -2.08 -0.92
N GLY A 12 -11.51 -1.82 -0.22
CA GLY A 12 -10.42 -2.77 0.02
C GLY A 12 -9.84 -3.34 -1.28
N LYS A 13 -9.68 -2.49 -2.31
CA LYS A 13 -9.25 -2.92 -3.65
C LYS A 13 -8.11 -2.05 -4.12
N TRP A 14 -7.15 -2.66 -4.79
CA TRP A 14 -6.11 -1.93 -5.50
C TRP A 14 -6.16 -2.29 -6.98
N ARG A 15 -6.30 -1.25 -7.81
CA ARG A 15 -6.32 -1.40 -9.27
C ARG A 15 -4.98 -0.93 -9.82
N TYR A 16 -4.22 -1.81 -10.47
CA TYR A 16 -3.01 -1.38 -11.17
C TYR A 16 -3.03 -1.80 -12.63
N THR A 17 -2.54 -0.88 -13.47
CA THR A 17 -2.36 -1.15 -14.90
C THR A 17 -0.94 -1.65 -15.11
N ALA A 18 -0.79 -2.94 -15.43
CA ALA A 18 0.50 -3.48 -15.81
C ALA A 18 0.88 -2.95 -17.20
N SER A 19 1.88 -2.06 -17.29
CA SER A 19 2.27 -1.44 -18.57
C SER A 19 2.78 -2.44 -19.62
N LYS A 20 3.09 -3.68 -19.23
CA LYS A 20 3.60 -4.73 -20.11
C LYS A 20 2.49 -5.56 -20.77
N THR A 21 1.28 -5.55 -20.21
CA THR A 21 0.14 -6.33 -20.71
C THR A 21 -1.14 -5.52 -20.86
N ARG A 22 -1.17 -4.22 -20.50
CA ARG A 22 -2.36 -3.34 -20.51
C ARG A 22 -3.61 -3.90 -19.81
N THR A 23 -3.50 -5.05 -19.14
CA THR A 23 -4.55 -5.64 -18.34
C THR A 23 -4.66 -4.88 -17.03
N GLU A 24 -5.87 -4.40 -16.74
CA GLU A 24 -6.21 -3.88 -15.43
C GLU A 24 -6.33 -5.05 -14.45
N HIS A 25 -5.45 -5.09 -13.46
CA HIS A 25 -5.54 -6.08 -12.40
C HIS A 25 -6.20 -5.43 -11.18
N LEU A 26 -7.35 -5.98 -10.78
CA LEU A 26 -8.02 -5.62 -9.53
C LEU A 26 -7.62 -6.64 -8.46
N VAL A 27 -6.76 -6.21 -7.54
CA VAL A 27 -6.30 -7.06 -6.43
C VAL A 27 -7.13 -6.74 -5.19
N PRO A 28 -7.80 -7.74 -4.57
CA PRO A 28 -8.42 -7.54 -3.27
C PRO A 28 -7.32 -7.34 -2.22
N LEU A 29 -7.37 -6.21 -1.51
CA LEU A 29 -6.49 -5.92 -0.40
C LEU A 29 -6.96 -6.70 0.82
N ALA A 30 -6.02 -7.34 1.51
CA ALA A 30 -6.32 -7.98 2.78
C ALA A 30 -6.74 -6.92 3.81
N PRO A 31 -7.66 -7.23 4.74
CA PRO A 31 -8.12 -6.28 5.76
C PRO A 31 -6.98 -5.75 6.65
N GLN A 32 -5.93 -6.56 6.88
CA GLN A 32 -4.71 -6.11 7.54
C GLN A 32 -4.01 -4.98 6.77
N VAL A 33 -3.95 -5.08 5.44
CA VAL A 33 -3.34 -4.07 4.59
C VAL A 33 -4.17 -2.78 4.60
N VAL A 34 -5.50 -2.88 4.54
CA VAL A 34 -6.40 -1.71 4.62
C VAL A 34 -6.18 -0.96 5.93
N LYS A 35 -6.07 -1.67 7.06
CA LYS A 35 -5.80 -1.07 8.36
C LYS A 35 -4.46 -0.32 8.39
N ILE A 36 -3.39 -0.99 7.94
CA ILE A 36 -2.04 -0.41 7.92
C ILE A 36 -1.96 0.80 6.99
N LEU A 37 -2.61 0.73 5.82
CA LEU A 37 -2.68 1.85 4.90
C LEU A 37 -3.54 2.99 5.44
N GLY A 38 -4.59 2.71 6.21
CA GLY A 38 -5.38 3.70 6.93
C GLY A 38 -4.55 4.48 7.94
N ASP A 39 -3.75 3.76 8.74
CA ASP A 39 -2.84 4.36 9.74
C ASP A 39 -1.69 5.14 9.07
N LEU A 40 -1.25 4.70 7.88
CA LEU A 40 -0.17 5.33 7.12
C LEU A 40 -0.64 6.53 6.28
N ARG A 41 -1.93 6.59 5.92
CA ARG A 41 -2.52 7.67 5.13
C ARG A 41 -2.27 9.06 5.71
N PRO A 42 -2.47 9.36 7.00
CA PRO A 42 -2.14 10.69 7.54
C PRO A 42 -0.64 11.03 7.44
N LEU A 43 0.25 10.04 7.39
CA LEU A 43 1.70 10.22 7.32
C LEU A 43 2.21 10.37 5.88
N THR A 44 1.52 9.77 4.91
CA THR A 44 2.01 9.62 3.53
C THR A 44 1.05 10.12 2.46
N ALA A 45 -0.13 10.64 2.83
CA ALA A 45 -1.12 11.21 1.89
C ALA A 45 -0.57 12.38 1.07
N HIS A 46 0.52 13.02 1.50
CA HIS A 46 1.21 14.06 0.75
C HIS A 46 2.05 13.51 -0.42
N GLN A 47 2.21 12.19 -0.54
CA GLN A 47 3.05 11.55 -1.55
C GLN A 47 2.19 10.85 -2.60
N THR A 48 2.68 10.77 -3.85
CA THR A 48 1.94 10.10 -4.95
C THR A 48 1.95 8.57 -4.82
N TRP A 49 2.94 8.01 -4.11
CA TRP A 49 3.19 6.58 -4.00
C TRP A 49 2.90 6.05 -2.60
N VAL A 50 2.21 4.92 -2.52
CA VAL A 50 1.89 4.24 -1.25
C VAL A 50 3.13 3.65 -0.59
N PHE A 51 4.07 3.18 -1.41
CA PHE A 51 5.35 2.64 -0.96
C PHE A 51 6.48 3.42 -1.61
N LEU A 52 7.11 4.31 -0.83
CA LEU A 52 8.39 4.90 -1.18
C LEU A 52 9.43 3.77 -1.08
N GLY A 53 10.02 3.41 -2.21
CA GLY A 53 10.96 2.28 -2.29
C GLY A 53 12.05 2.33 -1.22
N GLN A 54 12.42 1.15 -0.73
CA GLN A 54 13.53 0.87 0.19
C GLN A 54 13.33 1.19 1.69
N TRP A 55 12.66 2.28 2.07
CA TRP A 55 12.57 2.66 3.49
C TRP A 55 11.51 1.87 4.27
N MET A 56 10.36 1.57 3.67
CA MET A 56 9.26 0.86 4.37
C MET A 56 9.59 -0.60 4.73
N LYS A 57 10.50 -1.25 4.00
CA LYS A 57 10.96 -2.62 4.33
C LYS A 57 11.71 -2.65 5.66
N VAL A 58 12.38 -1.56 6.01
CA VAL A 58 13.11 -1.44 7.28
C VAL A 58 12.08 -1.32 8.41
N TYR A 59 11.11 -0.41 8.32
CA TYR A 59 10.09 -0.22 9.36
C TYR A 59 9.28 -1.48 9.66
N PHE A 60 8.86 -2.24 8.64
CA PHE A 60 8.12 -3.50 8.85
C PHE A 60 8.98 -4.60 9.46
N LYS A 61 10.28 -4.64 9.12
CA LYS A 61 11.22 -5.61 9.71
C LYS A 61 11.52 -5.29 11.18
N TYR A 62 11.49 -4.02 11.57
CA TYR A 62 11.73 -3.58 12.95
C TYR A 62 10.47 -3.66 13.84
N SER A 63 9.26 -3.55 13.27
CA SER A 63 8.02 -3.69 14.05
C SER A 63 7.76 -5.12 14.54
N ASP A 64 8.26 -6.13 13.82
CA ASP A 64 8.16 -7.55 14.24
C ASP A 64 9.10 -7.89 15.42
N THR A 65 10.12 -7.06 15.66
CA THR A 65 11.07 -7.22 16.78
C THR A 65 10.68 -6.47 18.05
N LEU A 66 9.54 -5.78 18.05
CA LEU A 66 9.02 -5.02 19.18
C LEU A 66 7.71 -5.63 19.69
N THR A 67 7.77 -6.90 20.04
CA THR A 67 6.82 -7.54 20.96
C THR A 67 7.66 -8.25 22.02
N PRO A 68 7.56 -7.86 23.31
CA PRO A 68 8.25 -8.56 24.39
C PRO A 68 7.74 -9.99 24.58
#